data_AF-A0A1F4V9Q1-F1
#
_entry.id   AF-A0A1F4V9Q1-F1
#
_cell.length_a   1.000
_cell.length_b   1.000
_cell.length_c   1.000
_cell.angle_alpha   90.00
_cell.angle_beta   90.00
_cell.angle_gamma   90.00
#
_symmetry.space_group_name_H-M   'P 1'
#
loop_
_entity.id
_entity.type
_entity.pdbx_description
1 polymer ?
#
loop_
_entity_poly.entity_id
_entity_poly.type
_entity_poly.pdbx_seq_one_letter_code
_entity_poly.pdbx_strand_id
1 'polypeptide(L)'
;MKKVVLALCVILFFLLIFVIFKSVNYGSPLEQKNGKKEFLSGDTCEIKLEKINKWIDEKNYCETVDDCQVDESHFGCPVGCYQLINKGEGLEDVQVAYNAYVESCGACLFDCGRTPVKDEVRCVKNKCVDKRYMDEQEKEGSFCGGIANIPCPEGFTCRLEGNYPDAGGKCVPSSKTIG
;
A
#
# COMPACT_ATOMS: atom_id res chain seq x y z
N MET A 1 -36.83 42.90 20.17
CA MET A 1 -36.63 41.75 21.09
C MET A 1 -37.21 40.44 20.54
N LYS A 2 -38.51 40.32 20.27
CA LYS A 2 -39.13 39.06 19.78
C LYS A 2 -38.53 38.50 18.47
N LYS A 3 -38.20 39.36 17.49
CA LYS A 3 -37.58 38.93 16.21
C LYS A 3 -36.15 38.41 16.37
N VAL A 4 -35.40 38.94 17.34
CA VAL A 4 -34.00 38.53 17.61
C VAL A 4 -33.96 37.18 18.32
N VAL A 5 -34.88 36.96 19.27
CA VAL A 5 -35.04 35.66 19.95
C VAL A 5 -35.45 34.57 18.96
N LEU A 6 -36.38 34.88 18.04
CA LEU A 6 -36.80 33.93 17.01
C LEU A 6 -35.65 33.53 16.07
N ALA A 7 -34.82 34.48 15.65
CA ALA A 7 -33.66 34.20 14.80
C ALA A 7 -32.62 33.30 15.50
N LEU A 8 -32.36 33.52 16.80
CA LEU A 8 -31.44 32.69 17.58
C LEU A 8 -31.96 31.25 17.74
N CYS A 9 -33.27 31.06 17.95
CA CYS A 9 -33.89 29.75 18.02
C CYS A 9 -33.76 28.98 16.69
N VAL A 10 -33.93 29.66 15.56
CA VAL A 10 -33.81 29.05 14.23
C VAL A 10 -32.36 28.62 13.95
N ILE A 11 -31.38 29.46 14.29
CA ILE A 11 -29.95 29.12 14.12
C ILE A 11 -29.56 27.93 15.00
N LEU A 12 -30.00 27.90 16.26
CA LEU A 12 -29.78 26.76 17.15
C LEU A 12 -30.41 25.48 16.62
N PHE A 13 -31.61 25.56 16.03
CA PHE A 13 -32.28 24.42 15.41
C PHE A 13 -31.51 23.89 14.20
N PHE A 14 -30.99 24.76 13.33
CA PHE A 14 -30.16 24.35 12.20
C PHE A 14 -28.81 23.76 12.64
N LEU A 15 -28.18 24.28 13.70
CA LEU A 15 -26.97 23.71 14.27
C LEU A 15 -27.23 22.32 14.87
N LEU A 16 -28.34 22.13 15.57
CA LEU A 16 -28.75 20.82 16.08
C LEU A 16 -29.01 19.83 14.94
N ILE A 17 -29.71 20.25 13.89
CA ILE A 17 -29.91 19.42 12.70
C ILE A 17 -28.57 19.07 12.04
N PHE A 18 -27.66 20.03 11.88
CA PHE A 18 -26.35 19.78 11.29
C PHE A 18 -25.52 18.79 12.09
N VAL A 19 -25.55 18.87 13.43
CA VAL A 19 -24.91 17.91 14.34
C VAL A 19 -25.55 16.52 14.17
N ILE A 20 -26.88 16.43 14.14
CA ILE A 20 -27.60 15.16 13.94
C ILE A 20 -27.27 14.56 12.56
N PHE A 21 -27.25 15.38 11.51
CA PHE A 21 -26.93 14.95 10.15
C PHE A 21 -25.49 14.46 10.01
N LYS A 22 -24.54 15.09 10.74
CA LYS A 22 -23.17 14.61 10.86
C LYS A 22 -23.10 13.29 11.59
N SER A 23 -23.83 13.10 12.69
CA SER A 23 -23.85 11.84 13.45
C SER A 23 -24.54 10.68 12.72
N VAL A 24 -25.47 10.96 11.80
CA VAL A 24 -26.15 9.92 11.00
C VAL A 24 -25.33 9.52 9.76
N ASN A 25 -24.58 10.45 9.17
CA ASN A 25 -23.72 10.15 8.01
C ASN A 25 -22.31 9.65 8.39
N TYR A 26 -21.82 9.95 9.58
CA TYR A 26 -20.71 9.20 10.17
C TYR A 26 -21.27 7.85 10.64
N GLY A 27 -21.33 6.89 9.73
CA GLY A 27 -21.55 5.49 10.09
C GLY A 27 -20.61 5.13 11.24
N SER A 28 -21.12 4.41 12.24
CA SER A 28 -20.32 4.14 13.42
C SER A 28 -19.06 3.34 13.03
N PRO A 29 -17.90 3.57 13.67
CA PRO A 29 -16.70 2.75 13.43
C PRO A 29 -16.95 1.24 13.61
N LEU A 30 -17.97 0.87 14.40
CA LEU A 30 -18.39 -0.51 14.62
C LEU A 30 -19.19 -1.10 13.45
N GLU A 31 -20.00 -0.31 12.74
CA GLU A 31 -20.74 -0.77 11.55
C GLU A 31 -19.80 -1.00 10.36
N GLN A 32 -18.81 -0.13 10.16
CA GLN A 32 -17.77 -0.33 9.14
C GLN A 32 -16.89 -1.56 9.47
N LYS A 33 -16.57 -1.77 10.76
CA LYS A 33 -15.87 -2.96 11.27
C LYS A 33 -16.65 -4.25 11.04
N ASN A 34 -17.95 -4.24 11.27
CA ASN A 34 -18.81 -5.40 11.01
C ASN A 34 -18.93 -5.71 9.52
N GLY A 35 -19.07 -4.70 8.65
CA GLY A 35 -19.19 -4.92 7.20
C GLY A 35 -17.97 -5.59 6.56
N LYS A 36 -16.75 -5.25 6.98
CA LYS A 36 -15.53 -5.92 6.51
C LYS A 36 -15.30 -7.30 7.15
N LYS A 37 -15.67 -7.48 8.42
CA LYS A 37 -15.63 -8.80 9.09
C LYS A 37 -16.61 -9.79 8.44
N GLU A 38 -17.76 -9.30 8.00
CA GLU A 38 -18.76 -10.07 7.25
C GLU A 38 -18.30 -10.40 5.82
N PHE A 39 -17.60 -9.47 5.15
CA PHE A 39 -17.01 -9.66 3.82
C PHE A 39 -15.91 -10.73 3.73
N LEU A 40 -15.27 -11.07 4.85
CA LEU A 40 -14.27 -12.13 4.96
C LEU A 40 -14.87 -13.46 5.49
N SER A 41 -16.16 -13.49 5.81
CA SER A 41 -16.79 -14.69 6.36
C SER A 41 -16.97 -15.75 5.27
N GLY A 42 -16.66 -17.01 5.59
CA GLY A 42 -16.79 -18.14 4.66
C GLY A 42 -15.63 -18.36 3.67
N ASP A 43 -14.72 -17.39 3.53
CA ASP A 43 -13.57 -17.51 2.63
C ASP A 43 -12.42 -18.36 3.21
N THR A 44 -11.63 -18.97 2.32
CA THR A 44 -10.36 -19.61 2.68
C THR A 44 -9.31 -18.57 3.07
N CYS A 45 -8.23 -19.02 3.73
CA CYS A 45 -7.16 -18.12 4.15
C CYS A 45 -6.45 -17.45 2.98
N GLU A 46 -6.30 -18.15 1.85
CA GLU A 46 -5.70 -17.61 0.62
C GLU A 46 -6.53 -16.45 0.08
N ILE A 47 -7.85 -16.63 -0.02
CA ILE A 47 -8.77 -15.61 -0.54
C ILE A 47 -8.84 -14.40 0.39
N LYS A 48 -8.87 -14.61 1.71
CA LYS A 48 -8.82 -13.52 2.69
C LYS A 48 -7.54 -12.70 2.56
N LEU A 49 -6.40 -13.38 2.42
CA LEU A 49 -5.10 -12.74 2.25
C LEU A 49 -5.04 -11.94 0.94
N GLU A 50 -5.52 -12.50 -0.17
CA GLU A 50 -5.60 -11.80 -1.46
C GLU A 50 -6.42 -10.51 -1.34
N LYS A 51 -7.59 -10.57 -0.69
CA LYS A 51 -8.44 -9.39 -0.45
C LYS A 51 -7.73 -8.33 0.38
N ILE A 52 -7.02 -8.72 1.44
CA ILE A 52 -6.28 -7.78 2.29
C ILE A 52 -5.15 -7.12 1.49
N ASN A 53 -4.35 -7.90 0.77
CA ASN A 53 -3.25 -7.39 -0.05
C ASN A 53 -3.76 -6.44 -1.14
N LYS A 54 -4.90 -6.76 -1.77
CA LYS A 54 -5.54 -5.88 -2.75
C LYS A 54 -5.92 -4.53 -2.13
N TRP A 55 -6.52 -4.52 -0.93
CA TRP A 55 -6.86 -3.27 -0.26
C TRP A 55 -5.63 -2.45 0.12
N ILE A 56 -4.56 -3.12 0.57
CA ILE A 56 -3.27 -2.47 0.83
C ILE A 56 -2.76 -1.83 -0.46
N ASP A 57 -2.77 -2.55 -1.58
CA ASP A 57 -2.30 -2.05 -2.88
C ASP A 57 -3.13 -0.86 -3.39
N GLU A 58 -4.46 -0.91 -3.23
CA GLU A 58 -5.37 0.18 -3.59
C GLU A 58 -5.12 1.46 -2.77
N LYS A 59 -4.62 1.32 -1.54
CA LYS A 59 -4.27 2.44 -0.65
C LYS A 59 -2.79 2.85 -0.76
N ASN A 60 -1.95 2.03 -1.38
CA ASN A 60 -0.59 2.38 -1.72
C ASN A 60 -0.55 3.20 -3.02
N TYR A 61 -0.77 4.50 -2.88
CA TYR A 61 -0.65 5.44 -3.97
C TYR A 61 0.09 6.72 -3.54
N CYS A 62 0.69 7.45 -4.48
CA CYS A 62 1.36 8.71 -4.20
C CYS A 62 1.42 9.62 -5.44
N GLU A 63 1.48 10.92 -5.21
CA GLU A 63 1.88 11.92 -6.21
C GLU A 63 3.32 12.39 -5.95
N THR A 64 3.67 12.53 -4.67
CA THR A 64 4.99 12.94 -4.19
C THR A 64 5.47 12.01 -3.08
N VAL A 65 6.77 12.06 -2.76
CA VAL A 65 7.34 11.25 -1.67
C VAL A 65 6.75 11.59 -0.29
N ASP A 66 6.26 12.81 -0.09
CA ASP A 66 5.65 13.21 1.19
C ASP A 66 4.26 12.58 1.42
N ASP A 67 3.66 11.97 0.39
CA ASP A 67 2.46 11.16 0.55
C ASP A 67 2.76 9.79 1.17
N CYS A 68 4.01 9.33 1.08
CA CYS A 68 4.42 8.01 1.53
C CYS A 68 4.75 8.01 3.02
N GLN A 69 3.81 7.53 3.82
CA GLN A 69 4.05 7.27 5.23
C GLN A 69 4.40 5.80 5.44
N VAL A 70 5.44 5.57 6.24
CA VAL A 70 5.79 4.24 6.75
C VAL A 70 4.96 4.04 7.99
N ASP A 71 4.04 3.08 7.93
CA ASP A 71 3.29 2.69 9.11
C ASP A 71 4.07 1.65 9.91
N GLU A 72 4.38 2.00 11.16
CA GLU A 72 4.99 1.09 12.15
C GLU A 72 3.95 0.22 12.85
N SER A 73 2.67 0.33 12.49
CA SER A 73 1.64 -0.63 12.90
C SER A 73 1.86 -1.91 12.09
N HIS A 74 2.83 -2.72 12.53
CA HIS A 74 3.24 -3.95 11.87
C HIS A 74 2.04 -4.90 11.77
N PHE A 75 1.31 -4.88 10.65
CA PHE A 75 0.35 -5.94 10.35
C PHE A 75 1.06 -7.30 10.18
N GLY A 76 2.39 -7.32 10.09
CA GLY A 76 3.19 -8.52 10.22
C GLY A 76 2.86 -9.60 9.18
N CYS A 77 3.25 -10.82 9.48
CA CYS A 77 3.02 -11.93 8.56
C CYS A 77 1.52 -12.34 8.52
N PRO A 78 0.95 -12.63 7.34
CA PRO A 78 1.60 -12.75 6.02
C PRO A 78 1.47 -11.52 5.11
N VAL A 79 0.94 -10.41 5.61
CA VAL A 79 0.64 -9.21 4.81
C VAL A 79 1.86 -8.29 4.60
N GLY A 80 2.97 -8.58 5.27
CA GLY A 80 4.24 -7.87 5.13
C GLY A 80 4.63 -7.15 6.42
N CYS A 81 5.91 -6.84 6.55
CA CYS A 81 6.47 -6.32 7.80
C CYS A 81 6.06 -4.89 8.12
N TYR A 82 5.79 -4.10 7.10
CA TYR A 82 5.33 -2.72 7.19
C TYR A 82 4.51 -2.44 5.94
N GLN A 83 3.69 -1.40 5.99
CA GLN A 83 2.93 -0.96 4.83
C GLN A 83 3.33 0.45 4.44
N LEU A 84 3.36 0.67 3.13
CA LEU A 84 3.55 1.99 2.53
C LEU A 84 2.19 2.41 1.98
N ILE A 85 1.55 3.34 2.67
CA ILE A 85 0.16 3.75 2.38
C ILE A 85 0.11 5.26 2.27
N ASN A 86 -0.75 5.77 1.39
CA ASN A 86 -0.91 7.21 1.21
C ASN A 86 -1.40 7.85 2.52
N LYS A 87 -0.54 8.61 3.20
CA LYS A 87 -0.90 9.38 4.40
C LYS A 87 -1.67 8.57 5.47
N GLY A 88 -1.42 7.26 5.54
CA GLY A 88 -2.12 6.36 6.46
C GLY A 88 -3.60 6.13 6.15
N GLU A 89 -4.08 6.46 4.95
CA GLU A 89 -5.47 6.27 4.55
C GLU A 89 -5.85 4.78 4.54
N GLY A 90 -6.96 4.44 5.21
CA GLY A 90 -7.47 3.07 5.23
C GLY A 90 -6.71 2.11 6.16
N LEU A 91 -5.74 2.61 6.95
CA LEU A 91 -5.00 1.80 7.93
C LEU A 91 -5.92 1.07 8.90
N GLU A 92 -6.94 1.75 9.44
CA GLU A 92 -7.86 1.13 10.40
C GLU A 92 -8.63 -0.03 9.75
N ASP A 93 -9.06 0.13 8.50
CA ASP A 93 -9.78 -0.92 7.79
C ASP A 93 -8.90 -2.13 7.48
N VAL A 94 -7.62 -1.91 7.17
CA VAL A 94 -6.63 -2.98 6.97
C VAL A 94 -6.35 -3.70 8.28
N GLN A 95 -6.19 -2.96 9.39
CA GLN A 95 -5.97 -3.55 10.73
C GLN A 95 -7.12 -4.47 11.13
N VAL A 96 -8.36 -4.03 10.91
CA VAL A 96 -9.56 -4.82 11.24
C VAL A 96 -9.59 -6.11 10.42
N ALA A 97 -9.30 -6.01 9.12
CA ALA A 97 -9.25 -7.17 8.24
C ALA A 97 -8.12 -8.14 8.62
N TYR A 98 -6.94 -7.61 8.97
CA TYR A 98 -5.82 -8.41 9.45
C TYR A 98 -6.17 -9.14 10.76
N ASN A 99 -6.80 -8.47 11.72
CA ASN A 99 -7.22 -9.11 12.98
C ASN A 99 -8.21 -10.25 12.71
N ALA A 100 -9.19 -10.05 11.82
CA ALA A 100 -10.12 -11.10 11.42
C ALA A 100 -9.41 -12.27 10.70
N TYR A 101 -8.38 -11.98 9.91
CA TYR A 101 -7.52 -13.01 9.33
C TYR A 101 -6.79 -13.80 10.42
N VAL A 102 -6.09 -13.15 11.34
CA VAL A 102 -5.35 -13.81 12.42
C VAL A 102 -6.26 -14.64 13.31
N GLU A 103 -7.46 -14.13 13.65
CA GLU A 103 -8.47 -14.86 14.42
C GLU A 103 -8.88 -16.18 13.75
N SER A 104 -8.88 -16.24 12.41
CA SER A 104 -9.40 -17.39 11.64
C SER A 104 -8.33 -18.27 11.00
N CYS A 105 -7.16 -17.74 10.72
CA CYS A 105 -6.09 -18.38 9.93
C CYS A 105 -4.77 -18.46 10.70
N GLY A 106 -4.63 -17.74 11.81
CA GLY A 106 -3.38 -17.58 12.54
C GLY A 106 -2.43 -16.58 11.88
N ALA A 107 -1.51 -16.06 12.69
CA ALA A 107 -0.34 -15.32 12.21
C ALA A 107 0.85 -16.27 12.09
N CYS A 108 1.80 -15.98 11.21
CA CYS A 108 3.04 -16.74 11.14
C CYS A 108 4.15 -16.13 12.01
N LEU A 109 5.16 -16.93 12.36
CA LEU A 109 6.24 -16.61 13.32
C LEU A 109 7.54 -16.15 12.65
N PHE A 110 7.49 -15.41 11.53
CA PHE A 110 8.72 -14.89 10.92
C PHE A 110 9.14 -13.56 11.52
N ASP A 111 10.43 -13.42 11.77
CA ASP A 111 11.04 -12.15 12.14
C ASP A 111 10.98 -11.17 10.97
N CYS A 112 10.64 -9.93 11.30
CA CYS A 112 10.64 -8.84 10.35
C CYS A 112 11.99 -8.14 10.30
N GLY A 113 12.40 -7.77 9.09
CA GLY A 113 13.49 -6.82 8.90
C GLY A 113 13.12 -5.44 9.46
N ARG A 114 14.12 -4.56 9.60
CA ARG A 114 13.88 -3.18 10.05
C ARG A 114 12.93 -2.45 9.10
N THR A 115 12.12 -1.55 9.64
CA THR A 115 11.32 -0.60 8.86
C THR A 115 12.24 0.31 8.01
N PRO A 116 11.80 0.71 6.80
CA PRO A 116 12.53 1.68 6.00
C PRO A 116 12.47 3.05 6.66
N VAL A 117 13.57 3.80 6.62
CA VAL A 117 13.58 5.21 7.05
C VAL A 117 13.06 6.12 5.93
N LYS A 118 12.74 7.38 6.24
CA LYS A 118 12.06 8.30 5.29
C LYS A 118 12.78 8.42 3.93
N ASP A 119 14.11 8.48 3.92
CA ASP A 119 14.88 8.61 2.67
C ASP A 119 14.93 7.30 1.87
N GLU A 120 14.58 6.16 2.48
CA GLU A 120 14.48 4.85 1.85
C GLU A 120 13.15 4.60 1.15
N VAL A 121 12.18 5.50 1.30
CA VAL A 121 10.90 5.41 0.62
C VAL A 121 10.88 6.38 -0.56
N ARG A 122 10.36 5.91 -1.70
CA ARG A 122 10.21 6.70 -2.93
C ARG A 122 8.77 6.63 -3.41
N CYS A 123 8.34 7.67 -4.13
CA CYS A 123 7.16 7.60 -4.97
C CYS A 123 7.59 7.25 -6.40
N VAL A 124 7.28 6.04 -6.86
CA VAL A 124 7.67 5.54 -8.19
C VAL A 124 6.41 5.01 -8.88
N LYS A 125 6.13 5.50 -10.09
CA LYS A 125 4.93 5.13 -10.87
C LYS A 125 3.64 5.23 -10.02
N ASN A 126 3.52 6.32 -9.26
CA ASN A 126 2.39 6.60 -8.37
C ASN A 126 2.20 5.60 -7.22
N LYS A 127 3.22 4.81 -6.86
CA LYS A 127 3.20 3.92 -5.69
C LYS A 127 4.35 4.25 -4.75
N CYS A 128 4.10 4.11 -3.46
CA CYS A 128 5.13 4.17 -2.44
C CYS A 128 5.89 2.85 -2.43
N VAL A 129 7.20 2.94 -2.59
CA VAL A 129 8.10 1.79 -2.72
C VAL A 129 9.28 1.91 -1.77
N ASP A 130 9.74 0.76 -1.29
CA ASP A 130 10.96 0.66 -0.50
C ASP A 130 12.19 0.52 -1.41
N LYS A 131 13.02 1.55 -1.45
CA LYS A 131 14.19 1.59 -2.32
C LYS A 131 15.22 0.51 -2.02
N ARG A 132 15.24 -0.03 -0.80
CA ARG A 132 16.15 -1.11 -0.40
C ARG A 132 15.95 -2.38 -1.22
N TYR A 133 14.73 -2.56 -1.76
CA TYR A 133 14.34 -3.70 -2.59
C TYR A 133 14.05 -3.31 -4.04
N MET A 134 13.96 -2.01 -4.35
CA MET A 134 13.73 -1.51 -5.73
C MET A 134 14.93 -1.65 -6.66
N ASP A 135 16.13 -1.77 -6.11
CA ASP A 135 17.36 -1.94 -6.89
C ASP A 135 17.19 -3.04 -7.95
N GLU A 136 16.58 -4.17 -7.63
CA GLU A 136 16.45 -5.28 -8.59
C GLU A 136 15.39 -5.02 -9.67
N GLN A 137 14.32 -4.29 -9.37
CA GLN A 137 13.19 -4.08 -10.28
C GLN A 137 13.40 -2.92 -11.27
N GLU A 138 14.22 -1.92 -10.93
CA GLU A 138 14.71 -0.92 -11.91
C GLU A 138 15.88 -1.44 -12.73
N LYS A 139 16.69 -2.35 -12.17
CA LYS A 139 17.76 -3.04 -12.90
C LYS A 139 17.17 -3.98 -13.95
N GLU A 140 16.12 -4.72 -13.62
CA GLU A 140 15.42 -5.57 -14.56
C GLU A 140 14.67 -4.75 -15.63
N GLY A 141 14.94 -5.03 -16.90
CA GLY A 141 14.31 -4.34 -18.02
C GLY A 141 14.98 -3.01 -18.43
N SER A 142 16.00 -2.55 -17.69
CA SER A 142 16.81 -1.39 -18.08
C SER A 142 17.55 -1.62 -19.41
N PHE A 143 17.78 -0.55 -20.17
CA PHE A 143 18.47 -0.63 -21.47
C PHE A 143 19.94 -1.00 -21.29
N CYS A 144 20.43 -1.90 -22.14
CA CYS A 144 21.83 -2.31 -22.19
C CYS A 144 22.30 -2.50 -23.64
N GLY A 145 23.62 -2.60 -23.84
CA GLY A 145 24.22 -2.76 -25.17
C GLY A 145 24.21 -1.46 -25.97
N GLY A 146 23.89 -1.57 -27.27
CA GLY A 146 23.97 -0.45 -28.21
C GLY A 146 25.40 -0.08 -28.59
N ILE A 147 25.56 0.99 -29.38
CA ILE A 147 26.87 1.54 -29.76
C ILE A 147 27.74 1.96 -28.56
N ALA A 148 27.10 2.29 -27.43
CA ALA A 148 27.77 2.68 -26.19
C ALA A 148 28.16 1.49 -25.31
N ASN A 149 27.79 0.26 -25.69
CA ASN A 149 28.03 -0.97 -24.92
C ASN A 149 27.64 -0.83 -23.44
N ILE A 150 26.42 -0.35 -23.19
CA ILE A 150 25.93 -0.03 -21.84
C ILE A 150 25.84 -1.32 -21.01
N PRO A 151 26.59 -1.44 -19.90
CA PRO A 151 26.58 -2.65 -19.09
C PRO A 151 25.33 -2.74 -18.22
N CYS A 152 24.92 -3.97 -17.90
CA CYS A 152 23.92 -4.21 -16.88
C CYS A 152 24.53 -4.10 -15.47
N PRO A 153 23.74 -3.68 -14.47
CA PRO A 153 24.13 -3.73 -13.06
C PRO A 153 24.42 -5.17 -12.58
N GLU A 154 25.15 -5.30 -11.47
CA GLU A 154 25.53 -6.62 -10.92
C GLU A 154 24.33 -7.54 -10.71
N GLY A 155 24.48 -8.82 -11.08
CA GLY A 155 23.40 -9.82 -11.01
C GLY A 155 22.49 -9.88 -12.24
N PHE A 156 22.75 -9.06 -13.27
CA PHE A 156 21.98 -9.02 -14.51
C PHE A 156 22.86 -9.23 -15.74
N THR A 157 22.27 -9.85 -16.77
CA THR A 157 22.88 -10.06 -18.09
C THR A 157 22.09 -9.30 -19.15
N CYS A 158 22.78 -8.72 -20.14
CA CYS A 158 22.13 -8.03 -21.24
C CYS A 158 21.54 -9.02 -22.25
N ARG A 159 20.21 -9.06 -22.39
CA ARG A 159 19.53 -9.80 -23.46
C ARG A 159 19.32 -8.86 -24.64
N LEU A 160 20.20 -8.99 -25.65
CA LEU A 160 20.10 -8.25 -26.91
C LEU A 160 18.82 -8.60 -27.66
N GLU A 161 18.17 -7.59 -28.25
CA GLU A 161 16.95 -7.75 -29.05
C GLU A 161 17.25 -7.84 -30.57
N GLY A 162 18.53 -7.96 -30.95
CA GLY A 162 18.98 -8.06 -32.34
C GLY A 162 20.32 -8.79 -32.48
N ASN A 163 20.66 -9.16 -33.71
CA ASN A 163 21.91 -9.85 -34.07
C ASN A 163 22.79 -9.01 -34.99
N TYR A 164 23.07 -7.77 -34.57
CA TYR A 164 23.94 -6.83 -35.27
C TYR A 164 24.84 -6.13 -34.24
N PRO A 165 26.01 -5.58 -34.64
CA PRO A 165 27.08 -5.21 -33.71
C PRO A 165 26.71 -4.19 -32.64
N ASP A 166 25.77 -3.30 -32.93
CA ASP A 166 25.27 -2.23 -32.06
C ASP A 166 23.83 -2.48 -31.58
N ALA A 167 23.41 -3.74 -31.52
CA ALA A 167 22.10 -4.09 -30.97
C ALA A 167 21.98 -3.63 -29.51
N GLY A 168 20.86 -2.97 -29.21
CA GLY A 168 20.42 -2.72 -27.84
C GLY A 168 19.67 -3.93 -27.28
N GLY A 169 19.46 -3.92 -25.97
CA GLY A 169 18.75 -4.97 -25.26
C GLY A 169 18.21 -4.51 -23.92
N LYS A 170 17.79 -5.50 -23.13
CA LYS A 170 17.30 -5.31 -21.77
C LYS A 170 18.05 -6.17 -20.78
N CYS A 171 18.33 -5.62 -19.61
CA CYS A 171 18.90 -6.37 -18.50
C CYS A 171 17.88 -7.37 -17.95
N VAL A 172 18.28 -8.63 -17.84
CA VAL A 172 17.48 -9.71 -17.26
C VAL A 172 18.29 -10.39 -16.15
N PRO A 173 17.66 -11.01 -15.14
CA PRO A 173 18.38 -11.66 -14.05
C PRO A 173 19.37 -12.70 -14.59
N SER A 174 20.64 -12.62 -14.18
CA SER A 174 21.61 -13.66 -14.48
C SER A 174 21.16 -14.93 -13.75
N SER A 175 20.75 -15.97 -14.48
CA SER A 175 20.30 -17.22 -13.86
C SER A 175 21.35 -17.68 -12.84
N LYS A 176 21.04 -17.64 -11.55
CA LYS A 176 21.90 -18.24 -10.52
C LYS A 176 21.90 -19.74 -10.80
N THR A 177 23.01 -20.25 -11.33
CA THR A 177 23.33 -21.66 -11.20
C THR A 177 23.49 -21.91 -9.70
N ILE A 178 22.47 -22.50 -9.08
CA ILE A 178 22.61 -23.07 -7.74
C ILE A 178 23.61 -24.21 -7.91
N GLY A 179 24.83 -23.99 -7.43
CA GLY A 179 25.84 -25.02 -7.27
C GLY A 179 25.51 -25.92 -6.09
#